data_AF-A0A3B8INE2-F1
#
_entry.id   AF-A0A3B8INE2-F1
#
_cell.length_a   1.000
_cell.length_b   1.000
_cell.length_c   1.000
_cell.angle_alpha   90.00
_cell.angle_beta   90.00
_cell.angle_gamma   90.00
#
_symmetry.space_group_name_H-M   'P 1'
#
loop_
_entity.id
_entity.type
_entity.pdbx_description
1 polymer ?
#
loop_
_entity_poly.entity_id
_entity_poly.type
_entity_poly.pdbx_seq_one_letter_code
_entity_poly.pdbx_strand_id
1 'polypeptide(L)'
;EGTEILDTGNNTVTWNGITSFSDYTLLGNGTVLPVVWEQFRAVADGEAVHLFWTTSEEVNNDYFTVERSLDGQTWEALTDLPGRGFSQASVAYD
;
A
#
# COMPACT_ATOMS: atom_id res chain seq x y z
N GLU A 1 12.76 -8.51 -0.88
CA GLU A 1 12.35 -9.18 -2.14
C GLU A 1 13.14 -10.48 -2.27
N GLY A 2 12.47 -11.60 -2.49
CA GLY A 2 13.12 -12.91 -2.57
C GLY A 2 13.56 -13.26 -4.00
N THR A 3 14.50 -14.19 -4.13
CA THR A 3 14.90 -14.73 -5.43
C THR A 3 14.23 -16.08 -5.65
N GLU A 4 13.54 -16.22 -6.79
CA GLU A 4 12.99 -17.50 -7.24
C GLU A 4 14.07 -18.32 -7.95
N ILE A 5 14.18 -19.60 -7.57
CA ILE A 5 15.00 -20.59 -8.26
C ILE A 5 14.09 -21.75 -8.67
N LEU A 6 13.99 -21.97 -9.98
CA LEU A 6 13.28 -23.09 -10.58
C LEU A 6 14.26 -24.24 -10.84
N ASP A 7 14.03 -25.40 -10.21
CA ASP A 7 14.78 -26.64 -10.47
C ASP A 7 13.84 -27.67 -11.12
N THR A 8 13.89 -27.71 -12.45
CA THR A 8 13.10 -28.65 -13.26
C THR A 8 13.61 -30.09 -13.17
N GLY A 9 14.82 -30.33 -12.67
CA GLY A 9 15.38 -31.67 -12.48
C GLY A 9 14.87 -32.34 -11.20
N ASN A 10 14.62 -31.56 -10.17
CA ASN A 10 14.06 -32.03 -8.89
C ASN A 10 12.57 -31.73 -8.74
N ASN A 11 11.94 -31.10 -9.73
CA ASN A 11 10.53 -30.64 -9.70
C ASN A 11 10.23 -29.80 -8.45
N THR A 12 11.16 -28.90 -8.11
CA THR A 12 11.05 -28.00 -6.96
C THR A 12 11.15 -26.54 -7.39
N VAL A 13 10.47 -25.69 -6.61
CA VAL A 13 10.59 -24.24 -6.68
C VAL A 13 11.01 -23.77 -5.30
N THR A 14 12.11 -23.04 -5.20
CA THR A 14 12.62 -22.51 -3.92
C THR A 14 12.59 -20.99 -3.94
N TRP A 15 12.03 -20.40 -2.88
CA TRP A 15 11.97 -18.96 -2.67
C TRP A 15 12.86 -18.56 -1.51
N ASN A 16 13.96 -17.88 -1.79
CA ASN A 16 14.93 -17.46 -0.78
C ASN A 16 14.69 -16.00 -0.38
N GLY A 17 14.89 -15.65 0.91
CA GLY A 17 14.83 -14.26 1.38
C GLY A 17 13.43 -13.72 1.73
N ILE A 18 12.48 -14.61 2.05
CA ILE A 18 11.15 -14.23 2.54
C ILE A 18 11.28 -13.78 4.01
N THR A 19 11.04 -12.50 4.27
CA THR A 19 11.11 -11.89 5.61
C THR A 19 9.77 -11.37 6.14
N SER A 20 8.71 -11.48 5.36
CA SER A 20 7.31 -11.16 5.72
C SER A 20 6.40 -12.27 5.19
N PHE A 21 5.15 -12.35 5.62
CA PHE A 21 4.18 -13.34 5.13
C PHE A 21 2.96 -12.61 4.54
N SER A 22 2.66 -12.86 3.27
CA SER A 22 1.46 -12.42 2.55
C SER A 22 1.00 -13.52 1.57
N ASP A 23 -0.10 -13.32 0.85
CA ASP A 23 -0.52 -14.25 -0.20
C ASP A 23 0.52 -14.27 -1.33
N TYR A 24 1.25 -15.37 -1.45
CA TYR A 24 2.24 -15.60 -2.51
C TYR A 24 1.61 -16.37 -3.67
N THR A 25 1.64 -15.79 -4.87
CA THR A 25 1.30 -16.50 -6.11
C THR A 25 2.57 -16.83 -6.88
N LEU A 26 2.62 -17.97 -7.58
CA LEU A 26 3.76 -18.42 -8.39
C LEU A 26 3.96 -17.60 -9.69
N LEU A 27 3.41 -16.38 -9.75
CA LEU A 27 3.64 -15.43 -10.84
C LEU A 27 4.50 -14.29 -10.28
N GLY A 28 5.67 -14.14 -10.90
CA GLY A 28 6.81 -13.43 -10.36
C GLY A 28 6.60 -11.94 -10.08
N ASN A 29 7.59 -11.42 -9.35
CA ASN A 29 7.80 -10.01 -9.08
C ASN A 29 6.57 -9.35 -8.45
N GLY A 30 6.26 -9.75 -7.21
CA GLY A 30 5.25 -9.08 -6.40
C GLY A 30 5.55 -7.59 -6.39
N THR A 31 4.75 -6.81 -7.09
CA THR A 31 4.79 -5.35 -7.01
C THR A 31 4.68 -5.02 -5.53
N VAL A 32 5.77 -4.53 -4.97
CA VAL A 32 5.76 -3.91 -3.65
C VAL A 32 4.58 -2.94 -3.66
N LEU A 33 3.67 -3.07 -2.69
CA LEU A 33 2.56 -2.13 -2.60
C LEU A 33 3.18 -0.73 -2.57
N PRO A 34 2.74 0.19 -3.44
CA PRO A 34 3.46 1.44 -3.70
C PRO A 34 3.50 2.37 -2.49
N VAL A 35 2.83 2.04 -1.38
CA VAL A 35 2.79 2.85 -0.16
C VAL A 35 2.79 1.94 1.06
N VAL A 36 3.59 2.30 2.08
CA VAL A 36 3.58 1.71 3.41
C VAL A 36 3.04 2.75 4.41
N TRP A 37 2.06 2.36 5.21
CA TRP A 37 1.36 3.25 6.14
C TRP A 37 1.94 3.13 7.56
N GLU A 38 2.23 4.26 8.20
CA GLU A 38 2.52 4.34 9.64
C GLU A 38 1.24 4.49 10.45
N GLN A 39 0.34 5.38 10.00
CA GLN A 39 -0.94 5.62 10.65
C GLN A 39 -1.98 6.16 9.66
N PHE A 40 -3.24 5.87 9.94
CA PHE A 40 -4.39 6.50 9.31
C PHE A 40 -5.46 6.72 10.37
N ARG A 41 -5.96 7.95 10.48
CA ARG A 41 -6.94 8.36 11.49
C ARG A 41 -7.97 9.29 10.87
N ALA A 42 -9.24 9.00 11.12
CA ALA A 42 -10.34 9.91 10.85
C ALA A 42 -10.90 10.45 12.16
N VAL A 43 -11.12 11.76 12.25
CA VAL A 43 -11.70 12.42 13.43
C VAL A 43 -12.87 13.26 12.97
N ALA A 44 -14.05 13.02 13.53
CA ALA A 44 -15.21 13.88 13.30
C ALA A 44 -15.01 15.22 14.03
N ASP A 45 -15.20 16.32 13.31
CA ASP A 45 -15.20 17.69 13.84
C ASP A 45 -16.47 18.41 13.38
N GLY A 46 -17.50 18.37 14.23
CA GLY A 46 -18.82 18.90 13.90
C GLY A 46 -19.44 18.20 12.69
N GLU A 47 -19.64 18.95 11.60
CA GLU A 47 -20.19 18.45 10.33
C GLU A 47 -19.09 18.01 9.35
N ALA A 48 -17.82 18.10 9.73
CA ALA A 48 -16.67 17.69 8.93
C ALA A 48 -15.98 16.44 9.50
N VAL A 49 -15.17 15.79 8.67
CA VAL A 49 -14.26 14.72 9.09
C VAL A 49 -12.86 15.11 8.67
N HIS A 50 -11.95 15.22 9.64
CA HIS A 50 -10.54 15.42 9.39
C HIS A 50 -9.83 14.09 9.28
N LEU A 51 -9.10 13.90 8.18
CA LEU A 51 -8.31 12.71 7.91
C LEU A 51 -6.85 13.06 8.14
N PHE A 52 -6.17 12.26 8.95
CA PHE A 52 -4.74 12.39 9.20
C PHE A 52 -4.09 11.06 8.86
N TRP A 53 -3.09 11.08 7.99
CA TRP A 53 -2.34 9.88 7.72
C TRP A 53 -0.85 10.15 7.56
N THR A 54 -0.09 9.09 7.74
CA THR A 54 1.36 9.14 7.59
C THR A 54 1.81 7.88 6.87
N THR A 55 2.60 8.06 5.82
CA THR A 55 3.26 6.99 5.08
C THR A 55 4.70 6.90 5.55
N SER A 56 5.26 5.71 5.70
CA SER A 56 6.70 5.52 5.96
C SER A 56 7.49 5.39 4.67
N GLU A 57 6.84 4.92 3.59
CA GLU A 57 7.44 4.75 2.28
C GLU A 57 6.36 4.94 1.19
N GLU A 58 6.77 5.55 0.08
CA GLU A 58 6.01 5.71 -1.15
C GLU A 58 6.93 5.38 -2.35
N VAL A 59 6.50 4.53 -3.27
CA VAL A 59 7.25 4.08 -4.44
C VAL A 59 6.30 4.05 -5.63
N ASN A 60 6.57 4.90 -6.63
CA ASN A 60 5.71 5.11 -7.80
C ASN A 60 4.28 5.55 -7.42
N ASN A 61 4.14 6.36 -6.38
CA ASN A 61 2.84 6.88 -5.93
C ASN A 61 2.53 8.26 -6.55
N ASP A 62 1.61 8.31 -7.51
CA ASP A 62 1.22 9.57 -8.18
C ASP A 62 0.26 10.40 -7.29
N TYR A 63 -0.75 9.77 -6.70
CA TYR A 63 -1.73 10.43 -5.82
C TYR A 63 -2.51 9.44 -4.95
N PHE A 64 -3.18 9.98 -3.94
CA PHE A 64 -4.18 9.31 -3.12
C PHE A 64 -5.58 9.83 -3.47
N THR A 65 -6.53 8.94 -3.77
CA THR A 65 -7.94 9.32 -3.85
C THR A 65 -8.59 9.15 -2.48
N VAL A 66 -9.21 10.22 -1.98
CA VAL A 66 -10.01 10.17 -0.76
C VAL A 66 -11.44 9.82 -1.14
N GLU A 67 -11.91 8.69 -0.63
CA GLU A 67 -13.28 8.21 -0.85
C GLU A 67 -14.07 8.17 0.46
N ARG A 68 -15.39 8.35 0.35
CA ARG A 68 -16.33 8.25 1.47
C ARG A 68 -17.45 7.28 1.15
N SER A 69 -17.85 6.50 2.15
CA SER A 69 -19.00 5.62 2.09
C SER A 69 -19.87 5.76 3.34
N LEU A 70 -21.19 5.68 3.18
CA LEU A 70 -22.15 5.65 4.29
C LEU A 70 -22.49 4.22 4.73
N ASP A 71 -22.26 3.23 3.86
CA ASP A 71 -22.63 1.82 4.05
C ASP A 71 -21.42 0.87 4.10
N GLY A 72 -20.21 1.39 3.87
CA GLY A 72 -18.96 0.65 3.76
C GLY A 72 -18.82 -0.19 2.48
N GLN A 73 -19.78 -0.10 1.56
CA GLN A 73 -19.83 -0.90 0.33
C GLN A 73 -19.79 -0.04 -0.92
N THR A 74 -20.56 1.04 -0.93
CA THR A 74 -20.63 2.03 -2.01
C THR A 74 -19.76 3.22 -1.64
N TRP A 75 -18.69 3.45 -2.40
CA TRP A 75 -17.73 4.51 -2.16
C TRP A 75 -17.87 5.62 -3.22
N GLU A 76 -17.81 6.86 -2.76
CA GLU A 76 -17.82 8.07 -3.59
C GLU A 76 -16.45 8.76 -3.47
N ALA A 77 -15.80 9.00 -4.60
CA ALA A 77 -14.55 9.77 -4.65
C ALA A 77 -14.82 11.26 -4.38
N LEU A 78 -14.08 11.83 -3.43
CA LEU A 78 -14.21 13.23 -3.01
C LEU A 78 -13.12 14.11 -3.62
N THR A 79 -11.87 13.66 -3.55
CA THR A 79 -10.72 14.44 -4.03
C THR A 79 -9.48 13.57 -4.21
N ASP A 80 -8.54 14.04 -5.03
CA ASP A 80 -7.22 13.45 -5.20
C ASP A 80 -6.17 14.35 -4.56
N LEU A 81 -5.30 13.74 -3.75
CA LEU A 81 -4.18 14.41 -3.11
C LEU A 81 -2.86 13.92 -3.71
N PRO A 82 -1.98 14.81 -4.22
CA PRO A 82 -0.72 14.39 -4.83
C PRO A 82 0.15 13.58 -3.86
N GLY A 83 0.64 12.44 -4.35
CA GLY A 83 1.62 11.61 -3.69
C GLY A 83 3.02 12.23 -3.81
N ARG A 84 4.02 11.56 -3.23
CA ARG A 84 5.42 12.00 -3.36
C ARG A 84 6.14 11.40 -4.55
N GLY A 85 5.51 10.52 -5.33
CA GLY A 85 6.16 9.75 -6.38
C GLY A 85 7.10 8.70 -5.79
N PHE A 86 8.13 9.13 -5.07
CA PHE A 86 9.07 8.29 -4.34
C PHE A 86 9.49 8.95 -3.02
N SER A 87 9.32 8.27 -1.88
CA SER A 87 9.78 8.68 -0.55
C SER A 87 10.13 7.46 0.29
N GLN A 88 11.24 7.50 1.03
CA GLN A 88 11.60 6.50 2.05
C GLN A 88 11.67 7.12 3.45
N ALA A 89 11.02 8.27 3.62
CA ALA A 89 10.90 8.99 4.87
C ALA A 89 9.43 9.21 5.20
N SER A 90 9.12 9.41 6.48
CA SER A 90 7.76 9.63 6.94
C SER A 90 7.14 10.89 6.30
N VAL A 91 6.00 10.75 5.64
CA VAL A 91 5.25 11.87 5.03
C VAL A 91 3.89 11.96 5.68
N ALA A 92 3.58 13.12 6.26
CA ALA A 92 2.29 13.39 6.87
C ALA A 92 1.36 14.15 5.91
N TYR A 93 0.07 13.81 5.99
CA TYR A 93 -1.03 14.36 5.21
C TYR A 93 -2.21 14.70 6.13
N ASP A 94 -2.91 15.79 5.82
CA ASP A 94 -3.99 16.44 6.58
C ASP A 94 -5.05 17.00 5.61
#